data_AF-A0A845K0M9-F1
#
_entry.id   AF-A0A845K0M9-F1
#
_cell.length_a   1.000
_cell.length_b   1.000
_cell.length_c   1.000
_cell.angle_alpha   90.00
_cell.angle_beta   90.00
_cell.angle_gamma   90.00
#
_symmetry.space_group_name_H-M   'P 1'
#
loop_
_entity.id
_entity.type
_entity.pdbx_description
1 polymer ?
#
loop_
_entity_poly.entity_id
_entity_poly.type
_entity_poly.pdbx_seq_one_letter_code
_entity_poly.pdbx_strand_id
1 'polypeptide(L)' 'MSENFAKGTVENLEQLKNVDFLKNLPEDVLETVVNDCLLMGLEDGEVLFEDGEEGSSMFVILSGRLIVIKQ' A
#
# COMPACT_ATOMS: atom_id res chain seq x y z
N MET A 1 -12.73 2.33 12.68
CA MET A 1 -12.49 2.41 11.23
C MET A 1 -13.70 1.86 10.51
N SER A 2 -14.39 2.67 9.70
CA SER A 2 -15.27 2.12 8.67
C SER A 2 -14.39 1.69 7.50
N GLU A 3 -14.01 0.42 7.48
CA GLU A 3 -13.08 -0.14 6.51
C GLU A 3 -13.71 -0.19 5.11
N ASN A 4 -13.50 0.86 4.32
CA ASN A 4 -13.71 0.80 2.87
C ASN A 4 -12.36 0.50 2.21
N PHE A 5 -11.95 -0.77 2.28
CA PHE A 5 -10.86 -1.26 1.45
C PHE A 5 -11.40 -1.60 0.07
N ALA A 6 -10.86 -0.93 -0.95
CA ALA A 6 -11.09 -1.36 -2.32
C ALA A 6 -10.08 -2.45 -2.68
N LYS A 7 -10.47 -3.41 -3.51
CA LYS A 7 -9.51 -4.39 -4.03
C LYS A 7 -8.61 -3.70 -5.06
N GLY A 8 -7.31 -3.99 -5.04
CA GLY A 8 -6.42 -3.59 -6.12
C GLY A 8 -6.88 -4.18 -7.45
N THR A 9 -6.77 -3.40 -8.53
CA THR A 9 -7.11 -3.85 -9.88
C THR A 9 -5.93 -3.61 -10.81
N VAL A 10 -5.91 -4.31 -11.96
CA VAL A 10 -4.88 -4.18 -13.00
C VAL A 10 -4.62 -2.71 -13.42
N GLU A 11 -5.61 -1.82 -13.26
CA GLU A 11 -5.45 -0.38 -13.52
C GLU A 11 -4.41 0.29 -12.61
N ASN A 12 -4.10 -0.31 -11.45
CA ASN A 12 -3.08 0.17 -10.51
C ASN A 12 -1.65 -0.25 -10.88
N LEU A 13 -1.44 -1.10 -11.91
CA LEU A 13 -0.11 -1.58 -12.31
C LEU A 13 0.88 -0.44 -12.56
N GLU A 14 0.44 0.60 -13.27
CA GLU A 14 1.29 1.73 -13.62
C GLU A 14 1.78 2.50 -12.39
N GLN A 15 1.02 2.50 -11.30
CA GLN A 15 1.45 3.11 -10.04
C GLN A 15 2.56 2.29 -9.38
N LEU A 16 2.46 0.95 -9.38
CA LEU A 16 3.50 0.08 -8.82
C LEU A 16 4.77 0.07 -9.67
N LYS A 17 4.68 0.26 -11.00
CA LYS A 17 5.86 0.43 -11.87
C LYS A 17 6.69 1.67 -11.54
N ASN A 18 6.10 2.66 -10.86
CA ASN A 18 6.82 3.85 -10.38
C ASN A 18 7.53 3.64 -9.02
N VAL A 19 7.27 2.51 -8.34
CA VAL A 19 7.92 2.17 -7.08
C VAL A 19 9.26 1.53 -7.38
N ASP A 20 10.35 2.16 -6.95
CA ASP A 20 11.72 1.71 -7.24
C ASP A 20 11.98 0.24 -6.85
N PHE A 21 11.32 -0.25 -5.80
CA PHE A 21 11.42 -1.63 -5.35
C PHE A 21 10.70 -2.62 -6.29
N LEU A 22 9.60 -2.21 -6.92
CA LEU A 22 8.71 -3.09 -7.70
C LEU A 22 8.93 -2.95 -9.22
N LYS A 23 9.52 -1.86 -9.69
CA LYS A 23 9.67 -1.55 -11.13
C LYS A 23 10.45 -2.58 -11.95
N ASN A 24 11.23 -3.43 -11.31
CA ASN A 24 12.05 -4.46 -11.98
C ASN A 24 11.39 -5.85 -11.97
N LEU A 25 10.19 -5.99 -11.40
CA LEU A 25 9.45 -7.25 -11.42
C LEU A 25 8.87 -7.49 -12.83
N PRO A 26 8.84 -8.75 -13.29
CA PRO A 26 8.08 -9.13 -14.48
C PRO A 26 6.60 -8.71 -14.36
N GLU A 27 5.97 -8.39 -15.49
CA GLU A 27 4.61 -7.84 -15.52
C GLU A 27 3.57 -8.82 -14.96
N ASP A 28 3.70 -10.12 -15.24
CA ASP A 28 2.85 -11.19 -14.69
C ASP A 28 2.97 -11.33 -13.16
N VAL A 29 4.18 -11.15 -12.64
CA VAL A 29 4.44 -11.10 -11.20
C VAL A 29 3.79 -9.85 -10.60
N LEU A 30 3.92 -8.71 -11.26
CA LEU A 30 3.33 -7.45 -10.80
C LEU A 30 1.79 -7.50 -10.80
N GLU A 31 1.18 -8.12 -11.82
CA GLU A 31 -0.25 -8.40 -11.86
C GLU A 31 -0.71 -9.24 -10.68
N THR A 32 0.05 -10.28 -10.32
CA THR A 32 -0.24 -11.10 -9.15
C THR A 32 -0.21 -10.27 -7.87
N VAL A 33 0.83 -9.44 -7.69
CA VAL A 33 0.96 -8.56 -6.52
C VAL A 33 -0.22 -7.59 -6.44
N VAL A 34 -0.61 -6.94 -7.53
CA VAL A 34 -1.74 -6.00 -7.56
C VAL A 34 -3.05 -6.67 -7.16
N ASN A 35 -3.30 -7.88 -7.66
CA ASN A 35 -4.53 -8.61 -7.38
C ASN A 35 -4.68 -9.05 -5.92
N ASP A 36 -3.56 -9.18 -5.20
CA ASP A 36 -3.51 -9.51 -3.78
C ASP A 36 -3.44 -8.26 -2.88
N CYS A 37 -3.28 -7.06 -3.46
CA CYS A 37 -3.24 -5.81 -2.72
C CYS A 37 -4.64 -5.28 -2.38
N LEU A 38 -4.70 -4.57 -1.25
CA LEU A 38 -5.86 -3.77 -0.85
C LEU A 38 -5.51 -2.29 -0.99
N LEU A 39 -6.41 -1.54 -1.60
CA LEU A 39 -6.38 -0.08 -1.65
C LEU A 39 -7.07 0.47 -0.40
N MET A 40 -6.35 1.31 0.32
CA MET A 40 -6.86 2.02 1.49
C MET A 40 -6.55 3.50 1.42
N GLY A 41 -7.48 4.31 1.93
CA GLY A 41 -7.28 5.73 2.18
C GLY A 41 -7.14 5.97 3.67
N LEU A 42 -6.42 7.02 4.02
CA LEU A 42 -6.35 7.57 5.37
C LEU A 42 -6.77 9.03 5.32
N GLU A 43 -7.58 9.45 6.26
CA GLU A 43 -7.88 10.87 6.49
C GLU A 43 -6.73 11.55 7.25
N ASP A 44 -6.70 12.89 7.23
CA ASP A 44 -5.68 13.64 7.95
C ASP A 44 -5.72 13.33 9.46
N GLY A 45 -4.56 12.97 10.01
CA GLY A 45 -4.42 12.55 11.40
C GLY A 45 -4.77 11.09 11.71
N GLU A 46 -5.22 10.29 10.73
CA GLU A 46 -5.40 8.85 10.95
C GLU A 46 -4.05 8.10 11.02
N VAL A 47 -4.01 7.13 11.93
CA VAL A 47 -2.84 6.28 12.16
C VAL A 47 -2.94 5.02 11.30
N LEU A 48 -1.88 4.71 10.55
CA LEU A 48 -1.83 3.49 9.73
C LEU A 48 -1.63 2.23 10.58
N PHE A 49 -0.68 2.27 11.52
CA PHE A 49 -0.43 1.24 12.53
C PHE A 49 0.37 1.85 13.70
N GLU A 50 0.34 1.19 14.85
CA GLU A 50 1.00 1.63 16.09
C GLU A 50 2.24 0.79 16.44
N ASP A 51 3.15 1.36 17.23
CA ASP A 51 4.33 0.63 17.72
C ASP A 51 3.91 -0.51 18.67
N GLY A 52 4.53 -1.67 18.52
CA GLY A 52 4.17 -2.88 19.24
C GLY A 52 3.02 -3.69 18.63
N GLU A 53 2.37 -3.21 17.55
CA GLU A 53 1.43 -4.02 16.78
C GLU A 53 2.14 -5.12 15.97
N GLU A 54 1.43 -6.22 15.72
CA GLU A 54 1.97 -7.34 14.95
C GLU A 54 2.17 -6.95 13.48
N GLY A 55 3.44 -6.93 13.05
CA GLY A 55 3.82 -6.63 11.68
C GLY A 55 3.52 -7.78 10.72
N SER A 56 2.28 -7.84 10.22
CA SER A 56 1.82 -8.84 9.24
C SER A 56 1.66 -8.31 7.82
N SER A 57 1.82 -6.99 7.62
CA SER A 57 1.50 -6.30 6.36
C SER A 57 2.63 -5.37 5.90
N MET A 58 2.73 -5.17 4.59
CA MET A 58 3.59 -4.18 3.94
C MET A 58 2.73 -3.18 3.18
N PHE A 59 3.13 -1.91 3.17
CA PHE A 59 2.38 -0.83 2.53
C PHE A 59 3.22 -0.12 1.47
N VAL A 60 2.54 0.39 0.44
CA VAL A 60 3.11 1.24 -0.59
C VAL A 60 2.29 2.54 -0.64
N ILE A 61 2.97 3.68 -0.47
CA ILE A 61 2.30 4.99 -0.52
C ILE A 61 2.15 5.40 -1.99
N LEU A 62 0.91 5.35 -2.51
CA LEU A 62 0.60 5.77 -3.87
C LEU A 62 0.49 7.30 -3.98
N SER A 63 0.01 7.97 -2.93
CA SER A 63 -0.12 9.42 -2.84
C SER A 63 -0.20 9.88 -1.39
N GLY A 64 0.23 11.13 -1.13
CA GLY A 64 0.22 11.71 0.22
C GLY A 64 1.55 11.54 0.94
N ARG A 65 1.54 11.76 2.26
CA ARG A 65 2.72 11.62 3.12
C ARG A 65 2.29 11.06 4.47
N LEU A 66 3.16 10.25 5.05
CA LEU A 66 3.05 9.75 6.42
C LEU A 66 4.21 10.30 7.25
N ILE A 67 4.00 10.40 8.56
CA ILE A 67 5.04 10.71 9.53
C ILE A 67 5.23 9.48 10.41
N VAL A 68 6.45 9.00 10.50
CA VAL A 68 6.82 7.92 11.43
C VAL A 68 7.27 8.56 12.73
N ILE A 69 6.61 8.18 13.82
CA ILE A 69 6.91 8.67 15.17
C ILE A 69 7.33 7.47 16.00
N LYS A 70 8.52 7.55 16.59
CA LYS A 70 8.99 6.57 17.57
C LYS A 70 8.81 7.17 18.97
N GLN A 71 8.15 6.44 19.87
CA GLN A 71 8.04 6.82 21.28
C GLN A 71 9.33 6.50 22.05
#